data_AF-A0AAN8ZPX7-F1
#
_entry.id   AF-A0AAN8ZPX7-F1
#
_cell.length_a   1.000
_cell.length_b   1.000
_cell.length_c   1.000
_cell.angle_alpha   90.00
_cell.angle_beta   90.00
_cell.angle_gamma   90.00
#
_symmetry.space_group_name_H-M   'P 1'
#
loop_
_entity.id
_entity.type
_entity.pdbx_description
1 polymer ?
#
loop_
_entity_poly.entity_id
_entity_poly.type
_entity_poly.pdbx_seq_one_letter_code
_entity_poly.pdbx_strand_id
1 'polypeptide(L)'
;MLRHSRYNNIVWKILDAVTCVLLVPFEHVASLTISAFIFTYFDKPFLMHKLLRYFVVCPVMVMLSLLLLPAGFLGYVLWMLINALADVQPFIYVCPEDHDANHIEKDPRYIQNKITVCSANTCLGAEHFCRFYNQRSSYWRVHEIGRRLLLQDPSLNKGNLVPPVSRENVILTKLPDVDVFLLQEIFSRYRGHVLHSYLKDKYPYCIYDVGYHTLLGNHGGLGSGLFVASKFPILDAKFLPYSTVNGYGNSCNLGVLVVKFDLGLVMQNGLEQPGVGYIANTHTQ
;
A
#
# COMPACT_ATOMS: atom_id res chain seq x y z
N MET A 1 -13.40 15.73 6.32
CA MET A 1 -13.34 14.75 7.43
C MET A 1 -12.93 13.42 6.84
N LEU A 2 -11.84 12.82 7.32
CA LEU A 2 -11.36 11.53 6.82
C LEU A 2 -12.34 10.43 7.22
N ARG A 3 -12.71 9.57 6.27
CA ARG A 3 -13.59 8.42 6.54
C ARG A 3 -12.75 7.16 6.71
N HIS A 4 -13.11 6.30 7.65
CA HIS A 4 -12.45 5.00 7.83
C HIS A 4 -12.65 4.05 6.63
N SER A 5 -13.65 4.33 5.80
CA SER A 5 -14.01 3.54 4.64
C SER A 5 -14.07 4.43 3.42
N ARG A 6 -13.75 3.86 2.26
CA ARG A 6 -13.93 4.49 0.94
C ARG A 6 -15.35 5.01 0.73
N TYR A 7 -16.35 4.38 1.32
CA TYR A 7 -17.76 4.67 1.09
C TYR A 7 -18.42 5.34 2.29
N ASN A 8 -19.36 6.23 1.98
CA ASN A 8 -20.06 7.08 2.95
C ASN A 8 -21.25 6.41 3.67
N ASN A 9 -21.74 5.26 3.18
CA ASN A 9 -22.91 4.57 3.70
C ASN A 9 -22.65 3.06 3.80
N ILE A 10 -23.24 2.40 4.80
CA ILE A 10 -23.19 0.96 5.02
C ILE A 10 -23.62 0.13 3.80
N VAL A 11 -24.62 0.60 3.03
CA VAL A 11 -25.10 -0.12 1.83
C VAL A 11 -23.96 -0.29 0.81
N TRP A 12 -23.23 0.79 0.53
CA TRP A 12 -22.08 0.76 -0.37
C TRP A 12 -20.95 -0.12 0.15
N LYS A 13 -20.72 -0.14 1.47
CA LYS A 13 -19.73 -1.03 2.10
C LYS A 13 -20.09 -2.50 1.94
N ILE A 14 -21.36 -2.85 2.12
CA ILE A 14 -21.86 -4.22 1.93
C ILE A 14 -21.73 -4.62 0.45
N LEU A 15 -22.14 -3.75 -0.46
CA LEU A 15 -21.99 -4.00 -1.89
C LEU A 15 -20.53 -4.17 -2.29
N ASP A 16 -19.62 -3.31 -1.83
CA ASP A 16 -18.18 -3.45 -2.08
C ASP A 16 -17.63 -4.78 -1.52
N ALA A 17 -18.05 -5.19 -0.32
CA ALA A 17 -17.69 -6.50 0.23
C ALA A 17 -18.18 -7.66 -0.64
N VAL A 18 -19.41 -7.61 -1.14
CA VAL A 18 -19.94 -8.61 -2.09
C VAL A 18 -19.11 -8.62 -3.37
N THR A 19 -18.74 -7.46 -3.91
CA THR A 19 -17.88 -7.41 -5.10
C THR A 19 -16.50 -7.98 -4.84
N CYS A 20 -15.92 -7.75 -3.66
CA CYS A 20 -14.65 -8.35 -3.27
C CYS A 20 -14.74 -9.89 -3.21
N VAL A 21 -15.81 -10.44 -2.63
CA VAL A 21 -16.02 -11.90 -2.56
C VAL A 21 -16.13 -12.52 -3.95
N LEU A 22 -16.75 -11.82 -4.91
CA LEU A 22 -16.88 -12.29 -6.29
C LEU A 22 -15.59 -12.13 -7.10
N LEU A 23 -14.90 -10.98 -6.96
CA LEU A 23 -13.78 -10.57 -7.80
C LEU A 23 -12.44 -11.16 -7.34
N VAL A 24 -12.12 -11.07 -6.04
CA VAL A 24 -10.78 -11.36 -5.50
C VAL A 24 -10.35 -12.82 -5.73
N PRO A 25 -11.21 -13.84 -5.54
CA PRO A 25 -10.81 -15.22 -5.82
C PRO A 25 -10.41 -15.43 -7.28
N PHE A 26 -11.18 -14.85 -8.22
CA PHE A 26 -10.86 -14.90 -9.64
C PHE A 26 -9.54 -14.19 -9.94
N GLU A 27 -9.35 -12.94 -9.47
CA GLU A 27 -8.13 -12.16 -9.66
C GLU A 27 -6.89 -12.92 -9.14
N HIS A 28 -7.00 -13.53 -7.97
CA HIS A 28 -5.94 -14.31 -7.34
C HIS A 28 -5.53 -15.51 -8.21
N VAL A 29 -6.49 -16.35 -8.59
CA VAL A 29 -6.23 -17.58 -9.37
C VAL A 29 -5.78 -17.23 -10.79
N ALA A 30 -6.38 -16.23 -11.43
CA ALA A 30 -5.96 -15.74 -12.74
C ALA A 30 -4.53 -15.22 -12.71
N SER A 31 -4.17 -14.44 -11.69
CA SER A 31 -2.79 -13.99 -11.48
C SER A 31 -1.84 -15.17 -11.33
N LEU A 32 -2.15 -16.15 -10.49
CA LEU A 32 -1.31 -17.34 -10.31
C LEU A 32 -1.18 -18.18 -11.59
N THR A 33 -2.24 -18.25 -12.40
CA THR A 33 -2.25 -18.92 -13.69
C THR A 33 -1.27 -18.27 -14.66
N ILE A 34 -1.34 -16.95 -14.83
CA ILE A 34 -0.39 -16.20 -15.69
C ILE A 34 1.04 -16.35 -15.16
N SER A 35 1.22 -16.20 -13.85
CA SER A 35 2.50 -16.40 -13.15
C SER A 35 3.09 -17.79 -13.34
N ALA A 36 2.28 -18.80 -13.65
CA ALA A 36 2.74 -20.16 -13.87
C ALA A 36 3.60 -20.28 -15.14
N PHE A 37 3.40 -19.39 -16.11
CA PHE A 37 4.13 -19.34 -17.37
C PHE A 37 5.34 -18.40 -17.36
N ILE A 38 5.53 -17.61 -16.28
CA ILE A 38 6.63 -16.64 -16.16
C ILE A 38 7.67 -17.21 -15.20
N PHE A 39 8.90 -17.46 -15.66
CA PHE A 39 9.98 -17.98 -14.83
C PHE A 39 10.86 -16.86 -14.29
N THR A 40 11.24 -16.98 -13.02
CA THR A 40 12.21 -16.10 -12.35
C THR A 40 13.53 -16.83 -12.16
N TYR A 41 14.61 -16.09 -11.92
CA TYR A 41 15.93 -16.63 -11.56
C TYR A 41 15.86 -17.55 -10.32
N PHE A 42 14.93 -17.29 -9.42
CA PHE A 42 14.75 -18.07 -8.18
C PHE A 42 14.04 -19.42 -8.41
N ASP A 43 13.40 -19.62 -9.56
CA ASP A 43 12.77 -20.88 -9.92
C ASP A 43 13.87 -21.88 -10.37
N LYS A 44 14.44 -22.63 -9.41
CA LYS A 44 15.52 -23.60 -9.66
C LYS A 44 15.17 -24.58 -10.79
N PRO A 45 16.14 -24.99 -11.63
CA PRO A 45 15.89 -25.69 -12.89
C PRO A 45 15.75 -27.21 -12.71
N PHE A 46 14.89 -27.70 -11.82
CA PHE A 46 14.59 -29.13 -11.78
C PHE A 46 13.53 -29.46 -12.83
N LEU A 47 13.86 -30.33 -13.79
CA LEU A 47 12.95 -30.75 -14.86
C LEU A 47 11.61 -31.26 -14.30
N MET A 48 11.63 -32.07 -13.24
CA MET A 48 10.42 -32.59 -12.61
C MET A 48 9.50 -31.50 -12.05
N HIS A 49 10.05 -30.42 -11.50
CA HIS A 49 9.25 -29.29 -11.02
C HIS A 49 8.60 -28.54 -12.19
N LYS A 50 9.31 -28.38 -13.30
CA LYS A 50 8.75 -27.77 -14.52
C LYS A 50 7.64 -28.64 -15.11
N LEU A 51 7.85 -29.96 -15.20
CA LEU A 51 6.85 -30.89 -15.71
C LEU A 51 5.60 -30.91 -14.82
N LEU A 52 5.75 -31.04 -13.49
CA LEU A 52 4.63 -30.98 -12.55
C LEU A 52 3.86 -29.67 -12.68
N ARG A 53 4.58 -28.55 -12.81
CA ARG A 53 3.94 -27.24 -12.96
C ARG A 53 3.14 -27.17 -14.25
N TYR A 54 3.70 -27.53 -15.39
CA TYR A 54 3.02 -27.41 -16.68
C TYR A 54 1.90 -28.42 -16.91
N PHE A 55 2.05 -29.66 -16.45
CA PHE A 55 1.11 -30.73 -16.74
C PHE A 55 0.06 -30.95 -15.64
N VAL A 56 0.30 -30.43 -14.43
CA VAL A 56 -0.64 -30.60 -13.31
C VAL A 56 -1.09 -29.25 -12.77
N VAL A 57 -0.17 -28.38 -12.34
CA VAL A 57 -0.55 -27.12 -11.69
C VAL A 57 -1.20 -26.14 -12.67
N CYS A 58 -0.62 -25.92 -13.85
CA CYS A 58 -1.16 -25.00 -14.84
C CYS A 58 -2.57 -25.40 -15.30
N PRO A 59 -2.87 -26.66 -15.70
CA PRO A 59 -4.20 -27.04 -16.14
C PRO A 59 -5.24 -26.87 -15.03
N VAL A 60 -4.91 -27.24 -13.78
CA VAL A 60 -5.78 -27.03 -12.63
C VAL A 60 -6.07 -25.54 -12.41
N MET A 61 -5.05 -24.69 -12.46
CA MET A 61 -5.20 -23.23 -12.27
C MET A 61 -5.98 -22.57 -13.42
N VAL A 62 -5.79 -23.04 -14.66
CA VAL A 62 -6.59 -22.61 -15.82
C VAL A 62 -8.06 -23.01 -15.63
N MET A 63 -8.34 -24.27 -15.27
CA MET A 63 -9.72 -24.71 -15.03
C MET A 63 -10.38 -23.92 -13.90
N LEU A 64 -9.68 -23.68 -12.78
CA LEU A 64 -10.18 -22.87 -11.68
C LEU A 64 -10.42 -21.41 -12.11
N SER A 65 -9.53 -20.83 -12.92
CA SER A 65 -9.71 -19.47 -13.47
C SER A 65 -10.96 -19.39 -14.35
N LEU A 66 -11.17 -20.37 -15.23
CA LEU A 66 -12.35 -20.43 -16.09
C LEU A 66 -13.65 -20.65 -15.30
N LEU A 67 -13.60 -21.45 -14.24
CA LEU A 67 -14.74 -21.68 -13.34
C LEU A 67 -15.14 -20.40 -12.58
N LEU A 68 -14.15 -19.64 -12.12
CA LEU A 68 -14.38 -18.40 -11.36
C LEU A 68 -14.64 -17.18 -12.25
N LEU A 69 -14.32 -17.24 -13.54
CA LEU A 69 -14.44 -16.13 -14.48
C LEU A 69 -15.84 -15.47 -14.50
N PRO A 70 -16.97 -16.21 -14.53
CA PRO A 70 -18.29 -15.58 -14.54
C PRO A 70 -18.57 -14.75 -13.28
N ALA A 71 -18.22 -15.29 -12.11
CA ALA A 71 -18.37 -14.60 -10.84
C ALA A 71 -17.41 -13.39 -10.76
N GLY A 72 -16.16 -13.57 -11.18
CA GLY A 72 -15.17 -12.49 -11.22
C GLY A 72 -15.58 -11.34 -12.13
N PHE A 73 -16.10 -11.65 -13.32
CA PHE A 73 -16.60 -10.66 -14.26
C PHE A 73 -17.81 -9.90 -13.69
N LEU A 74 -18.78 -10.61 -13.10
CA LEU A 74 -19.91 -9.98 -12.42
C LEU A 74 -19.45 -9.05 -11.28
N GLY A 75 -18.52 -9.54 -10.45
CA GLY A 75 -17.92 -8.76 -9.37
C GLY A 75 -17.24 -7.49 -9.88
N TYR A 76 -16.49 -7.58 -10.98
CA TYR A 76 -15.84 -6.43 -11.62
C TYR A 76 -16.86 -5.40 -12.14
N VAL A 77 -17.89 -5.84 -12.87
CA VAL A 77 -18.94 -4.94 -13.38
C VAL A 77 -19.66 -4.22 -12.23
N LEU A 78 -20.05 -4.95 -11.19
CA LEU A 78 -20.68 -4.38 -10.01
C LEU A 78 -19.76 -3.39 -9.30
N TRP A 79 -18.49 -3.73 -9.14
CA TRP A 79 -17.50 -2.85 -8.50
C TRP A 79 -17.31 -1.57 -9.31
N MET A 80 -17.25 -1.64 -10.63
CA MET A 80 -17.19 -0.47 -11.50
C MET A 80 -18.44 0.42 -11.38
N LEU A 81 -19.63 -0.18 -11.29
CA LEU A 81 -20.86 0.57 -11.06
C LEU A 81 -20.86 1.27 -9.70
N ILE A 82 -20.39 0.60 -8.64
CA ILE A 82 -20.26 1.20 -7.31
C ILE A 82 -19.30 2.39 -7.36
N ASN A 83 -18.13 2.25 -8.00
CA ASN A 83 -17.18 3.36 -8.12
C ASN A 83 -17.70 4.53 -8.96
N ALA A 84 -18.61 4.29 -9.90
CA ALA A 84 -19.22 5.33 -10.72
C ALA A 84 -20.39 6.06 -10.04
N LEU A 85 -21.14 5.36 -9.17
CA LEU A 85 -22.39 5.86 -8.58
C LEU A 85 -22.25 6.33 -7.13
N ALA A 86 -21.34 5.73 -6.36
CA ALA A 86 -21.16 6.08 -4.96
C ALA A 86 -20.30 7.34 -4.81
N ASP A 87 -20.51 8.08 -3.73
CA ASP A 87 -19.54 9.06 -3.26
C ASP A 87 -18.37 8.32 -2.59
N VAL A 88 -17.29 8.17 -3.36
CA VAL A 88 -16.08 7.44 -2.99
C VAL A 88 -14.96 8.42 -2.66
N GLN A 89 -14.35 8.27 -1.48
CA GLN A 89 -13.06 8.93 -1.23
C GLN A 89 -11.94 8.12 -1.88
N PRO A 90 -10.86 8.75 -2.37
CA PRO A 90 -9.84 8.07 -3.17
C PRO A 90 -8.89 7.20 -2.35
N PHE A 91 -9.20 6.83 -1.11
CA PHE A 91 -8.34 6.01 -0.26
C PHE A 91 -9.10 5.39 0.91
N ILE A 92 -8.49 4.39 1.55
CA ILE A 92 -8.89 3.88 2.87
C ILE A 92 -8.00 4.54 3.90
N TYR A 93 -8.60 5.12 4.95
CA TYR A 93 -7.91 5.62 6.12
C TYR A 93 -8.20 4.70 7.30
N VAL A 94 -7.18 4.32 8.05
CA VAL A 94 -7.30 3.54 9.29
C VAL A 94 -6.64 4.33 10.40
N CYS A 95 -7.30 4.35 11.55
CA CYS A 95 -6.77 4.86 12.80
C CYS A 95 -7.22 3.95 13.95
N PRO A 96 -6.64 4.11 15.15
CA PRO A 96 -7.05 3.38 16.34
C PRO A 96 -8.56 3.50 16.59
N GLU A 97 -9.19 2.40 17.03
CA GLU A 97 -10.54 2.47 17.57
C GLU A 97 -10.51 3.16 18.94
N ASP A 98 -11.62 3.76 19.39
CA ASP A 98 -11.69 4.51 20.66
C ASP A 98 -11.20 3.71 21.89
N HIS A 99 -11.26 2.38 21.84
CA HIS A 99 -10.71 1.49 22.88
C HIS A 99 -9.17 1.41 22.86
N ASP A 100 -8.54 1.43 21.69
CA ASP A 100 -7.09 1.47 21.50
C ASP A 100 -6.52 2.90 21.61
N ALA A 101 -7.36 3.92 21.37
CA ALA A 101 -7.04 5.32 21.60
C ALA A 101 -6.81 5.66 23.08
N ASN A 102 -7.25 4.80 24.01
CA ASN A 102 -6.92 4.91 25.43
C ASN A 102 -5.56 4.28 25.77
N HIS A 103 -5.06 3.35 24.93
CA HIS A 103 -3.76 2.69 25.09
C HIS A 103 -2.63 3.44 24.38
N ILE A 104 -2.96 4.14 23.30
CA ILE A 104 -2.20 5.32 22.86
C ILE A 104 -2.56 6.40 23.86
N GLU A 105 -2.00 6.30 25.06
CA GLU A 105 -2.09 7.34 26.06
C GLU A 105 -1.98 8.69 25.37
N LYS A 106 -2.88 9.60 25.77
CA LYS A 106 -2.76 11.04 25.56
C LYS A 106 -1.41 11.47 26.12
N ASP A 107 -0.32 11.19 25.41
CA ASP A 107 0.97 11.61 25.88
C ASP A 107 0.95 13.14 25.79
N PRO A 108 1.08 13.80 26.94
CA PRO A 108 0.82 15.21 27.03
C PRO A 108 1.98 15.93 26.35
N ARG A 109 1.79 16.27 25.06
CA ARG A 109 2.62 17.22 24.32
C ARG A 109 4.06 16.72 24.08
N TYR A 110 4.25 15.77 23.16
CA TYR A 110 5.57 15.55 22.58
C TYR A 110 6.02 16.81 21.85
N ILE A 111 7.17 17.38 22.25
CA ILE A 111 7.84 18.44 21.50
C ILE A 111 8.65 17.79 20.38
N GLN A 112 8.12 17.83 19.16
CA GLN A 112 8.75 17.19 18.01
C GLN A 112 9.77 18.13 17.36
N ASN A 113 11.05 17.99 17.70
CA ASN A 113 12.12 18.78 17.05
C ASN A 113 12.68 18.12 15.78
N LYS A 114 12.42 16.82 15.58
CA LYS A 114 12.93 16.03 14.46
C LYS A 114 11.89 15.00 14.04
N ILE A 115 11.81 14.75 12.74
CA ILE A 115 10.92 13.75 12.15
C ILE A 115 11.75 12.92 11.19
N THR A 116 11.60 11.61 11.27
CA THR A 116 12.26 10.66 10.37
C THR A 116 11.24 10.12 9.38
N VAL A 117 11.47 10.37 8.10
CA VAL A 117 10.59 9.92 7.01
C VAL A 117 11.36 8.92 6.15
N CYS A 118 10.73 7.79 5.83
CA CYS A 118 11.29 6.80 4.92
C CYS A 118 10.37 6.64 3.72
N SER A 119 10.93 6.71 2.51
CA SER A 119 10.23 6.38 1.28
C SER A 119 10.81 5.12 0.65
N ALA A 120 9.96 4.20 0.20
CA ALA A 120 10.41 2.99 -0.48
C ALA A 120 9.38 2.46 -1.47
N ASN A 121 9.86 2.12 -2.67
CA ASN A 121 9.10 1.30 -3.60
C ASN A 121 9.19 -0.17 -3.17
N THR A 122 8.04 -0.79 -2.90
CA THR A 122 7.98 -2.15 -2.36
C THR A 122 7.74 -3.22 -3.42
N CYS A 123 7.38 -2.83 -4.65
CA CYS A 123 7.04 -3.75 -5.75
C CYS A 123 6.06 -4.86 -5.33
N LEU A 124 4.97 -4.49 -4.67
CA LEU A 124 3.90 -5.35 -4.15
C LEU A 124 2.68 -5.32 -5.07
N GLY A 125 2.85 -5.82 -6.29
CA GLY A 125 1.78 -6.04 -7.26
C GLY A 125 1.18 -7.45 -7.21
N ALA A 126 0.28 -7.74 -8.16
CA ALA A 126 -0.16 -9.11 -8.42
C ALA A 126 1.03 -10.01 -8.79
N GLU A 127 0.91 -11.32 -8.56
CA GLU A 127 2.04 -12.25 -8.69
C GLU A 127 2.67 -12.24 -10.09
N HIS A 128 1.85 -12.04 -11.13
CA HIS A 128 2.35 -12.02 -12.51
C HIS A 128 3.19 -10.77 -12.78
N PHE A 129 2.78 -9.60 -12.29
CA PHE A 129 3.59 -8.39 -12.35
C PHE A 129 4.91 -8.57 -11.60
N CYS A 130 4.88 -9.09 -10.37
CA CYS A 130 6.10 -9.34 -9.62
C CYS A 130 7.07 -10.26 -10.37
N ARG A 131 6.59 -11.33 -11.00
CA ARG A 131 7.43 -12.27 -11.75
C ARG A 131 8.01 -11.66 -13.02
N PHE A 132 7.31 -10.76 -13.72
CA PHE A 132 7.88 -10.02 -14.85
C PHE A 132 9.11 -9.19 -14.44
N TYR A 133 9.11 -8.65 -13.21
CA TYR A 133 10.26 -7.96 -12.62
C TYR A 133 11.23 -8.89 -11.89
N ASN A 134 11.20 -10.19 -12.19
CA ASN A 134 12.04 -11.21 -11.58
C ASN A 134 11.94 -11.26 -10.03
N GLN A 135 10.81 -10.84 -9.47
CA GLN A 135 10.53 -10.92 -8.03
C GLN A 135 9.84 -12.22 -7.68
N ARG A 136 10.20 -12.78 -6.51
CA ARG A 136 9.60 -14.00 -6.00
C ARG A 136 8.41 -13.68 -5.09
N SER A 137 7.30 -14.40 -5.26
CA SER A 137 6.18 -14.51 -4.31
C SER A 137 5.80 -13.19 -3.62
N SER A 138 4.92 -12.44 -4.28
CA SER A 138 4.30 -11.23 -3.72
C SER A 138 3.63 -11.49 -2.36
N TYR A 139 3.09 -12.69 -2.15
CA TYR A 139 2.47 -13.13 -0.89
C TYR A 139 3.50 -13.22 0.24
N TRP A 140 4.60 -13.94 0.06
CA TRP A 140 5.62 -14.02 1.09
C TRP A 140 6.29 -12.65 1.33
N ARG A 141 6.52 -11.89 0.26
CA ARG A 141 7.19 -10.59 0.33
C ARG A 141 6.43 -9.57 1.18
N VAL A 142 5.10 -9.52 1.12
CA VAL A 142 4.35 -8.53 1.94
C VAL A 142 4.58 -8.76 3.45
N HIS A 143 4.61 -10.02 3.88
CA HIS A 143 4.91 -10.38 5.27
C HIS A 143 6.35 -10.05 5.66
N GLU A 144 7.32 -10.42 4.81
CA GLU A 144 8.73 -10.15 5.09
C GLU A 144 9.07 -8.66 5.06
N ILE A 145 8.46 -7.90 4.15
CA ILE A 145 8.59 -6.43 4.11
C ILE A 145 8.00 -5.83 5.39
N GLY A 146 6.78 -6.19 5.78
CA GLY A 146 6.17 -5.71 7.03
C GLY A 146 7.06 -5.98 8.24
N ARG A 147 7.58 -7.21 8.36
CA ARG A 147 8.53 -7.59 9.41
C ARG A 147 9.82 -6.75 9.39
N ARG A 148 10.42 -6.55 8.21
CA ARG A 148 11.67 -5.78 8.07
C ARG A 148 11.49 -4.30 8.31
N LEU A 149 10.35 -3.72 7.95
CA LEU A 149 10.03 -2.33 8.25
C LEU A 149 9.99 -2.07 9.76
N LEU A 150 9.65 -3.07 10.58
CA LEU A 150 9.65 -2.97 12.03
C LEU A 150 11.02 -3.24 12.67
N LEU A 151 11.96 -3.86 11.95
CA LEU A 151 13.33 -4.10 12.41
C LEU A 151 14.18 -2.83 12.30
N GLN A 152 13.88 -1.87 13.17
CA GLN A 152 14.52 -0.57 13.24
C GLN A 152 15.53 -0.50 14.38
N ASP A 153 16.52 0.36 14.21
CA ASP A 153 17.56 0.61 15.19
C ASP A 153 17.60 2.12 15.51
N PRO A 154 16.99 2.55 16.64
CA PRO A 154 16.93 3.96 17.00
C PRO A 154 18.30 4.62 17.16
N SER A 155 19.37 3.84 17.42
CA SER A 155 20.74 4.37 17.49
C SER A 155 21.23 4.94 16.15
N LEU A 156 20.57 4.59 15.05
CA LEU A 156 20.85 5.09 13.70
C LEU A 156 20.17 6.43 13.39
N ASN A 157 19.37 7.00 14.31
CA ASN A 157 18.79 8.34 14.17
C ASN A 157 19.88 9.40 14.31
N LYS A 158 20.77 9.48 13.32
CA LYS A 158 21.80 10.51 13.23
C LYS A 158 21.11 11.82 12.83
N GLY A 159 21.61 12.93 13.38
CA GLY A 159 21.18 14.26 12.94
C GLY A 159 21.57 14.53 11.48
N ASN A 160 21.41 15.77 11.05
CA ASN A 160 21.79 16.18 9.71
C ASN A 160 23.23 15.75 9.39
N LEU A 161 23.41 15.07 8.26
CA LEU A 161 24.73 14.67 7.79
C LEU A 161 25.53 15.92 7.44
N VAL A 162 26.71 16.05 8.04
CA VAL A 162 27.63 17.17 7.76
C VAL A 162 28.72 16.68 6.79
N PRO A 163 28.99 17.40 5.69
CA PRO A 163 30.09 17.06 4.79
C PRO A 163 31.46 17.09 5.49
N PRO A 164 32.41 16.21 5.13
CA PRO A 164 32.28 15.13 4.15
C PRO A 164 31.51 13.93 4.72
N VAL A 165 30.53 13.44 3.97
CA VAL A 165 29.67 12.33 4.41
C VAL A 165 30.36 11.00 4.07
N SER A 166 30.68 10.20 5.09
CA SER A 166 31.24 8.85 4.89
C SER A 166 30.16 7.87 4.43
N ARG A 167 30.56 6.85 3.66
CA ARG A 167 29.66 5.81 3.13
C ARG A 167 28.89 5.08 4.24
N GLU A 168 29.52 4.85 5.38
CA GLU A 168 28.94 4.18 6.56
C GLU A 168 27.82 4.99 7.22
N ASN A 169 27.77 6.30 6.98
CA ASN A 169 26.71 7.18 7.49
C ASN A 169 25.48 7.24 6.58
N VAL A 170 25.57 6.73 5.34
CA VAL A 170 24.48 6.78 4.35
C VAL A 170 23.97 5.41 3.91
N ILE A 171 24.81 4.37 3.99
CA ILE A 171 24.42 2.99 3.67
C ILE A 171 24.23 2.22 4.96
N LEU A 172 22.97 2.03 5.34
CA LEU A 172 22.59 1.32 6.56
C LEU A 172 22.03 -0.05 6.19
N THR A 173 22.34 -1.06 7.01
CA THR A 173 21.77 -2.42 6.88
C THR A 173 20.43 -2.58 7.59
N LYS A 174 20.11 -1.64 8.48
CA LYS A 174 18.85 -1.53 9.20
C LYS A 174 18.26 -0.14 9.02
N LEU A 175 16.95 -0.04 9.16
CA LEU A 175 16.29 1.26 9.15
C LEU A 175 16.53 1.98 10.49
N PRO A 176 16.66 3.32 10.47
CA PRO A 176 16.51 4.14 11.69
C PRO A 176 15.11 3.98 12.29
N ASP A 177 14.85 4.58 13.45
CA ASP A 177 13.48 4.69 13.96
C ASP A 177 12.70 5.69 13.10
N VAL A 178 11.85 5.15 12.22
CA VAL A 178 11.07 5.91 11.23
C VAL A 178 9.74 6.33 11.86
N ASP A 179 9.34 7.58 11.66
CA ASP A 179 8.05 8.09 12.15
C ASP A 179 6.95 8.00 11.10
N VAL A 180 7.31 8.21 9.82
CA VAL A 180 6.39 8.12 8.69
C VAL A 180 7.00 7.32 7.55
N PHE A 181 6.27 6.29 7.11
CA PHE A 181 6.56 5.52 5.91
C PHE A 181 5.72 6.01 4.74
N LEU A 182 6.38 6.27 3.61
CA LEU A 182 5.78 6.57 2.30
C LEU A 182 6.13 5.41 1.36
N LEU A 183 5.20 4.49 1.14
CA LEU A 183 5.48 3.32 0.32
C LEU A 183 4.79 3.43 -1.04
N GLN A 184 5.45 2.90 -2.07
CA GLN A 184 4.93 2.83 -3.44
C GLN A 184 4.82 1.38 -3.92
N GLU A 185 4.08 1.20 -5.01
CA GLU A 185 3.76 -0.07 -5.68
C GLU A 185 3.05 -1.11 -4.80
N ILE A 186 2.15 -0.66 -3.91
CA ILE A 186 1.23 -1.54 -3.17
C ILE A 186 -0.12 -1.49 -3.88
N PHE A 187 -0.20 -2.15 -5.04
CA PHE A 187 -1.34 -1.99 -5.96
C PHE A 187 -2.62 -2.72 -5.54
N SER A 188 -2.54 -3.63 -4.57
CA SER A 188 -3.66 -4.45 -4.14
C SER A 188 -4.14 -4.03 -2.75
N ARG A 189 -5.46 -3.80 -2.62
CA ARG A 189 -6.13 -3.53 -1.34
C ARG A 189 -5.78 -4.57 -0.28
N TYR A 190 -5.77 -5.85 -0.65
CA TYR A 190 -5.39 -6.96 0.25
C TYR A 190 -3.96 -6.80 0.79
N ARG A 191 -2.99 -6.46 -0.08
CA ARG A 191 -1.59 -6.28 0.35
C ARG A 191 -1.43 -5.06 1.26
N GLY A 192 -2.15 -3.97 0.98
CA GLY A 192 -2.24 -2.81 1.86
C GLY A 192 -2.77 -3.20 3.25
N HIS A 193 -3.86 -3.97 3.30
CA HIS A 193 -4.45 -4.46 4.54
C HIS A 193 -3.50 -5.39 5.33
N VAL A 194 -2.85 -6.35 4.66
CA VAL A 194 -1.86 -7.23 5.29
C VAL A 194 -0.68 -6.41 5.81
N LEU A 195 -0.16 -5.46 5.03
CA LEU A 195 0.96 -4.64 5.49
C LEU A 195 0.56 -3.79 6.71
N HIS A 196 -0.63 -3.20 6.69
CA HIS A 196 -1.19 -2.51 7.84
C HIS A 196 -1.30 -3.41 9.08
N SER A 197 -1.75 -4.67 8.96
CA SER A 197 -1.90 -5.57 10.11
C SER A 197 -0.58 -5.90 10.82
N TYR A 198 0.55 -5.82 10.10
CA TYR A 198 1.89 -5.89 10.72
C TYR A 198 2.28 -4.58 11.37
N LEU A 199 1.99 -3.45 10.73
CA LEU A 199 2.49 -2.14 11.14
C LEU A 199 1.66 -1.49 12.25
N LYS A 200 0.38 -1.87 12.42
CA LYS A 200 -0.62 -1.16 13.23
C LYS A 200 -0.19 -0.85 14.66
N ASP A 201 0.58 -1.73 15.31
CA ASP A 201 0.97 -1.56 16.71
C ASP A 201 1.99 -0.41 16.87
N LYS A 202 2.83 -0.17 15.85
CA LYS A 202 3.82 0.93 15.84
C LYS A 202 3.36 2.13 15.01
N TYR A 203 2.54 1.90 13.99
CA TYR A 203 2.03 2.90 13.06
C TYR A 203 0.50 2.85 13.01
N PRO A 204 -0.17 3.40 14.04
CA PRO A 204 -1.61 3.31 14.18
C PRO A 204 -2.40 4.03 13.08
N TYR A 205 -1.79 5.02 12.43
CA TYR A 205 -2.44 5.81 11.38
C TYR A 205 -1.96 5.39 10.01
N CYS A 206 -2.87 4.91 9.15
CA CYS A 206 -2.51 4.37 7.85
C CYS A 206 -3.46 4.84 6.74
N ILE A 207 -2.92 5.12 5.57
CA ILE A 207 -3.66 5.34 4.33
C ILE A 207 -3.20 4.32 3.29
N TYR A 208 -4.13 3.59 2.69
CA TYR A 208 -3.83 2.63 1.61
C TYR A 208 -4.99 2.53 0.63
N ASP A 209 -4.80 1.71 -0.41
CA ASP A 209 -5.75 1.57 -1.52
C ASP A 209 -6.06 2.96 -2.09
N VAL A 210 -5.03 3.67 -2.52
CA VAL A 210 -5.14 5.06 -2.98
C VAL A 210 -5.43 5.08 -4.48
N GLY A 211 -6.30 5.98 -4.94
CA GLY A 211 -6.66 6.19 -6.34
C GLY A 211 -8.17 6.14 -6.60
N TYR A 212 -8.56 6.73 -7.71
CA TYR A 212 -9.88 6.57 -8.31
C TYR A 212 -9.88 5.38 -9.28
N HIS A 213 -10.95 4.60 -9.27
CA HIS A 213 -11.13 3.51 -10.23
C HIS A 213 -12.26 3.88 -11.19
N THR A 214 -11.90 4.36 -12.37
CA THR A 214 -12.86 4.83 -13.38
C THR A 214 -12.47 4.33 -14.75
N LEU A 215 -13.45 4.06 -15.61
CA LEU A 215 -13.19 3.61 -16.99
C LEU A 215 -12.41 4.66 -17.79
N LEU A 216 -12.69 5.95 -17.57
CA LEU A 216 -12.05 7.05 -18.28
C LEU A 216 -10.66 7.39 -17.75
N GLY A 217 -10.39 7.14 -16.45
CA GLY A 217 -9.14 7.53 -15.81
C GLY A 217 -8.07 6.44 -15.86
N ASN A 218 -8.41 5.22 -15.46
CA ASN A 218 -7.46 4.10 -15.39
C ASN A 218 -8.00 2.81 -16.00
N HIS A 219 -9.01 2.89 -16.88
CA HIS A 219 -9.69 1.74 -17.47
C HIS A 219 -10.33 0.77 -16.45
N GLY A 220 -10.64 1.27 -15.24
CA GLY A 220 -11.05 0.41 -14.13
C GLY A 220 -9.93 -0.47 -13.58
N GLY A 221 -8.67 -0.13 -13.87
CA GLY A 221 -7.50 -0.87 -13.46
C GLY A 221 -7.05 -0.59 -12.02
N LEU A 222 -5.73 -0.61 -11.83
CA LEU A 222 -5.08 -0.55 -10.53
C LEU A 222 -5.17 0.86 -9.93
N GLY A 223 -5.15 0.92 -8.59
CA GLY A 223 -4.94 2.18 -7.87
C GLY A 223 -3.54 2.76 -8.12
N SER A 224 -3.20 3.81 -7.39
CA SER A 224 -1.90 4.49 -7.48
C SER A 224 -0.75 3.65 -6.92
N GLY A 225 -1.06 2.66 -6.08
CA GLY A 225 -0.06 1.88 -5.34
C GLY A 225 0.58 2.63 -4.17
N LEU A 226 0.08 3.82 -3.82
CA LEU A 226 0.58 4.61 -2.70
C LEU A 226 0.04 4.09 -1.37
N PHE A 227 0.89 4.15 -0.35
CA PHE A 227 0.58 3.76 1.02
C PHE A 227 1.33 4.70 1.97
N VAL A 228 0.68 5.06 3.07
CA VAL A 228 1.28 5.85 4.16
C VAL A 228 1.01 5.14 5.47
N ALA A 229 2.03 5.02 6.32
CA ALA A 229 1.90 4.59 7.70
C ALA A 229 2.63 5.57 8.61
N SER A 230 2.00 5.96 9.71
CA SER A 230 2.42 7.09 10.55
C SER A 230 2.21 6.79 12.03
N LYS A 231 3.18 7.22 12.85
CA LYS A 231 3.01 7.33 14.31
C LYS A 231 2.07 8.48 14.68
N PHE A 232 2.03 9.52 13.85
CA PHE A 232 1.27 10.75 14.09
C PHE A 232 -0.16 10.66 13.55
N PRO A 233 -1.14 11.29 14.22
CA PRO A 233 -2.50 11.45 13.71
C PRO A 233 -2.51 12.13 12.34
N ILE A 234 -3.34 11.63 11.44
CA ILE A 234 -3.55 12.23 10.13
C ILE A 234 -4.77 13.16 10.22
N LEU A 235 -4.52 14.46 10.02
CA LEU A 235 -5.54 15.50 10.09
C LEU A 235 -6.33 15.62 8.78
N ASP A 236 -5.63 15.48 7.65
CA ASP A 236 -6.24 15.56 6.32
C ASP A 236 -5.38 14.83 5.28
N ALA A 237 -5.99 14.41 4.19
CA ALA A 237 -5.30 13.78 3.07
C ALA A 237 -6.03 14.04 1.76
N LYS A 238 -5.25 14.29 0.70
CA LYS A 238 -5.76 14.56 -0.64
C LYS A 238 -4.95 13.81 -1.68
N PHE A 239 -5.65 13.07 -2.53
CA PHE A 239 -5.04 12.42 -3.69
C PHE A 239 -5.28 13.25 -4.96
N LEU A 240 -4.21 13.50 -5.71
CA LEU A 240 -4.17 14.29 -6.93
C LEU A 240 -3.66 13.41 -8.07
N PRO A 241 -4.54 12.86 -8.94
CA PRO A 241 -4.10 12.06 -10.08
C PRO A 241 -3.35 12.93 -11.09
N TYR A 242 -2.38 12.33 -11.78
CA TYR A 242 -1.74 13.01 -12.91
C TYR A 242 -2.71 13.21 -14.07
N SER A 243 -2.60 14.35 -14.75
CA SER A 243 -3.41 14.66 -15.94
C SER A 243 -2.95 13.91 -17.18
N THR A 244 -1.68 13.50 -17.22
CA THR A 244 -1.09 12.75 -18.33
C THR A 244 -0.25 11.60 -17.77
N VAL A 245 -0.49 10.42 -18.31
CA VAL A 245 0.31 9.22 -18.03
C VAL A 245 0.62 8.56 -19.38
N ASN A 246 1.79 7.92 -19.49
CA ASN A 246 2.23 7.27 -20.73
C ASN A 246 2.33 5.75 -20.53
N GLY A 247 2.17 4.99 -21.62
CA GLY A 247 2.40 3.54 -21.62
C GLY A 247 1.54 2.76 -20.61
N TYR A 248 2.17 1.83 -19.88
CA TYR A 248 1.50 0.97 -18.89
C TYR A 248 0.84 1.75 -17.74
N GLY A 249 1.28 2.98 -17.48
CA GLY A 249 0.71 3.80 -16.43
C GLY A 249 -0.75 4.19 -16.68
N ASN A 250 -1.26 4.07 -17.91
CA ASN A 250 -2.66 4.32 -18.24
C ASN A 250 -3.65 3.35 -17.57
N SER A 251 -3.17 2.23 -17.04
CA SER A 251 -3.98 1.27 -16.28
C SER A 251 -3.81 1.42 -14.76
N CYS A 252 -3.00 2.38 -14.31
CA CYS A 252 -2.76 2.70 -12.91
C CYS A 252 -3.18 4.14 -12.65
N ASN A 253 -3.95 4.40 -11.60
CA ASN A 253 -4.31 5.78 -11.26
C ASN A 253 -3.14 6.49 -10.53
N LEU A 254 -2.03 6.74 -11.23
CA LEU A 254 -0.83 7.38 -10.68
C LEU A 254 -1.10 8.84 -10.31
N GLY A 255 -0.38 9.34 -9.32
CA GLY A 255 -0.54 10.69 -8.82
C GLY A 255 0.23 10.96 -7.54
N VAL A 256 -0.20 12.00 -6.83
CA VAL A 256 0.39 12.48 -5.58
C VAL A 256 -0.63 12.35 -4.45
N LEU A 257 -0.26 11.67 -3.36
CA LEU A 257 -1.00 11.69 -2.10
C LEU A 257 -0.33 12.69 -1.16
N VAL A 258 -1.02 13.78 -0.87
CA VAL A 258 -0.59 14.80 0.11
C VAL A 258 -1.28 14.50 1.44
N VAL A 259 -0.50 14.41 2.51
CA VAL A 259 -0.99 14.08 3.86
C VAL A 259 -0.57 15.17 4.84
N LYS A 260 -1.51 15.59 5.68
CA LYS A 260 -1.33 16.53 6.77
C LYS A 260 -1.33 15.78 8.10
N PHE A 261 -0.28 15.93 8.88
CA PHE A 261 -0.08 15.28 10.17
C PHE A 261 -0.19 16.27 11.32
N ASP A 262 -0.69 15.80 12.46
CA ASP A 262 -0.57 16.48 13.75
C ASP A 262 0.77 16.12 14.39
N LEU A 263 1.66 17.09 14.53
CA LEU A 263 2.98 16.89 15.14
C LEU A 263 2.99 17.22 16.64
N GLY A 264 1.83 17.48 17.24
CA GLY A 264 1.73 17.91 18.63
C GLY A 264 2.25 19.34 18.81
N LEU A 265 3.14 19.55 19.78
CA LEU A 265 3.77 20.85 19.97
C LEU A 265 5.15 20.86 19.30
N VAL A 266 5.50 21.99 18.71
CA VAL A 266 6.83 22.25 18.17
C VAL A 266 7.41 23.49 18.83
N MET A 267 8.72 23.46 19.10
CA MET A 267 9.42 24.62 19.61
C MET A 267 9.82 25.52 18.45
N GLN A 268 9.23 26.71 18.39
CA GLN A 268 9.55 27.71 17.38
C GLN A 268 9.90 29.03 18.07
N ASN A 269 11.13 29.51 17.86
CA ASN A 269 11.65 30.73 18.51
C ASN A 269 11.54 30.71 20.05
N GLY A 270 11.67 29.54 20.68
CA GLY A 270 11.56 29.39 22.13
C GLY A 270 10.12 29.38 22.68
N LEU A 271 9.11 29.35 21.81
CA LEU A 271 7.70 29.24 22.19
C LEU A 271 7.12 27.90 21.69
N GLU A 272 6.27 27.29 22.52
CA GLU A 272 5.49 26.12 22.15
C GLU A 272 4.33 26.53 21.24
N GLN A 273 4.26 25.94 20.05
CA GLN A 273 3.15 26.16 19.12
C GLN A 273 2.64 24.81 18.57
N PRO A 274 1.34 24.68 18.24
CA PRO A 274 0.84 23.50 17.54
C PRO A 274 1.55 23.31 16.20
N GLY A 275 2.17 22.14 16.03
CA GLY A 275 2.91 21.77 14.83
C GLY A 275 2.05 20.98 13.85
N VAL A 276 2.12 21.35 12.57
CA VAL A 276 1.54 20.55 11.49
C VAL A 276 2.60 20.20 10.46
N GLY A 277 2.60 18.94 10.01
CA GLY A 277 3.50 18.45 8.97
C GLY A 277 2.74 18.21 7.68
N TYR A 278 3.32 18.54 6.53
CA TYR A 278 2.79 18.18 5.23
C TYR A 278 3.82 17.33 4.49
N ILE A 279 3.41 16.15 4.03
CA ILE A 279 4.28 15.26 3.25
C ILE A 279 3.51 14.79 2.02
N ALA A 280 4.19 14.75 0.88
CA ALA A 280 3.66 14.23 -0.37
C ALA A 280 4.32 12.89 -0.72
N ASN A 281 3.52 11.84 -0.87
CA ASN A 281 3.93 10.56 -1.44
C ASN A 281 3.56 10.54 -2.92
N THR A 282 4.50 10.21 -3.80
CA THR A 282 4.31 10.25 -5.24
C THR A 282 4.97 9.06 -5.92
N HIS A 283 4.40 8.62 -7.04
CA HIS A 283 4.99 7.58 -7.88
C HIS A 283 4.99 8.05 -9.33
N THR A 284 6.15 8.48 -9.82
CA THR A 284 6.40 8.87 -11.21
C THR A 284 6.88 7.66 -12.02
N GLN A 285 6.46 7.54 -13.28
CA GLN A 285 7.05 6.62 -14.25
C GLN A 285 8.31 7.18 -14.88
#